data_AF-A0A0C2MT20-F1
#
_entry.id   AF-A0A0C2MT20-F1
#
_cell.length_a   1.000
_cell.length_b   1.000
_cell.length_c   1.000
_cell.angle_alpha   90.00
_cell.angle_beta   90.00
_cell.angle_gamma   90.00
#
_symmetry.space_group_name_H-M   'P 1'
#
loop_
_entity.id
_entity.type
_entity.pdbx_description
1 polymer ?
#
loop_
_entity_poly.entity_id
_entity_poly.type
_entity_poly.pdbx_seq_one_letter_code
_entity_poly.pdbx_strand_id
1 'polypeptide(L)'
;MAEMKDLNFAKISARIFGKDTTYSVDSGQVAKFEYFVSVDDQLPGTIYISQMITFKNALVDFDKLSAVSYNYGKSFIPLRYMKSQKQIGWSSCKMFIPPHGDSLKEAIQTAQHNPLLMVAKIVIKQKDENASSKFMVSNDAGYTWKDNAAEFEEMKISNEGEVILGKNSKLSFTTNQGGSWEDLNLGINGHKLKYLIVGEKAAKYKFFTLIYSEEWPDVGFAVVDFTKLFQQKCKPTDYKVVTPGVGRMHSCFNGGKNFLYSKKSHDLCEGSIHSLPKIQPVPCNCTQMDYKW
;
A
#
# COMPACT_ATOMS: atom_id res chain seq x y z
N MET A 1 -20.34 18.99 -1.60
CA MET A 1 -20.05 17.67 -1.00
C MET A 1 -21.36 16.93 -0.94
N ALA A 2 -21.61 16.01 -1.87
CA ALA A 2 -22.79 15.15 -1.80
C ALA A 2 -22.45 14.02 -0.81
N GLU A 3 -23.26 13.86 0.23
CA GLU A 3 -23.19 12.71 1.12
C GLU A 3 -23.43 11.43 0.29
N MET A 4 -22.44 10.54 0.22
CA MET A 4 -22.60 9.19 -0.35
C MET A 4 -23.49 8.37 0.60
N LYS A 5 -24.80 8.61 0.57
CA LYS A 5 -25.77 7.92 1.45
C LYS A 5 -26.24 6.55 0.92
N ASP A 6 -25.82 6.14 -0.27
CA ASP A 6 -26.30 4.89 -0.89
C ASP A 6 -25.17 4.03 -1.48
N LEU A 7 -24.13 3.72 -0.70
CA LEU A 7 -23.37 2.50 -0.96
C LEU A 7 -24.19 1.30 -0.46
N ASN A 8 -25.25 0.98 -1.21
CA ASN A 8 -25.75 -0.39 -1.24
C ASN A 8 -24.63 -1.20 -1.86
N PHE A 9 -23.78 -1.81 -1.02
CA PHE A 9 -22.91 -2.88 -1.47
C PHE A 9 -23.83 -3.89 -2.15
N ALA A 10 -23.83 -3.89 -3.49
CA ALA A 10 -24.43 -4.93 -4.28
C ALA A 10 -23.64 -6.17 -3.90
N LYS A 11 -24.15 -6.88 -2.89
CA LYS A 11 -23.74 -8.19 -2.39
C LYS A 11 -22.41 -8.59 -3.02
N ILE A 12 -21.27 -8.15 -2.45
CA ILE A 12 -20.02 -8.90 -2.63
C ILE A 12 -20.46 -10.30 -2.33
N SER A 13 -20.45 -11.19 -3.33
CA SER A 13 -21.12 -12.46 -3.17
C SER A 13 -20.47 -13.19 -2.01
N ALA A 14 -21.07 -13.08 -0.83
CA ALA A 14 -20.90 -14.00 0.27
C ALA A 14 -21.62 -15.28 -0.16
N ARG A 15 -21.04 -15.94 -1.17
CA ARG A 15 -20.94 -17.38 -1.17
C ARG A 15 -19.52 -17.58 -0.66
N ILE A 16 -19.24 -18.23 0.47
CA ILE A 16 -19.75 -19.53 0.86
C ILE A 16 -19.75 -19.60 2.41
N PHE A 17 -20.92 -19.49 3.04
CA PHE A 17 -21.32 -20.49 4.05
C PHE A 17 -22.37 -21.36 3.38
N GLY A 18 -21.93 -22.20 2.45
CA GLY A 18 -22.71 -23.36 2.08
C GLY A 18 -22.35 -24.44 3.08
N LYS A 19 -23.21 -24.70 4.07
CA LYS A 19 -23.24 -26.05 4.62
C LYS A 19 -23.85 -26.88 3.48
N ASP A 20 -22.99 -27.56 2.71
CA ASP A 20 -23.46 -28.61 1.83
C ASP A 20 -24.07 -29.69 2.74
N THR A 21 -25.39 -29.62 2.93
CA THR A 21 -26.14 -30.62 3.69
C THR A 21 -26.53 -31.81 2.84
N THR A 22 -26.20 -31.79 1.54
CA THR A 22 -26.53 -32.88 0.61
C THR A 22 -25.51 -34.01 0.63
N TYR A 23 -24.31 -33.76 1.16
CA TYR A 23 -23.37 -34.81 1.51
C TYR A 23 -23.08 -34.78 3.01
N SER A 24 -23.67 -35.74 3.74
CA SER A 24 -23.27 -36.07 5.11
C SER A 24 -21.87 -36.71 5.10
N VAL A 25 -20.84 -35.92 4.80
CA VAL A 25 -19.47 -36.33 5.07
C VAL A 25 -19.17 -35.94 6.51
N ASP A 26 -18.94 -36.96 7.32
CA ASP A 26 -18.57 -36.94 8.73
C ASP A 26 -17.14 -36.36 8.96
N SER A 27 -16.73 -35.36 8.17
CA SER A 27 -15.41 -34.75 8.24
C SER A 27 -15.47 -33.45 9.04
N GLY A 28 -15.11 -33.51 10.32
CA GLY A 28 -15.10 -32.42 11.30
C GLY A 28 -14.08 -31.30 11.07
N GLN A 29 -13.94 -30.78 9.85
CA GLN A 29 -13.12 -29.61 9.55
C GLN A 29 -13.99 -28.37 9.43
N VAL A 30 -14.00 -27.55 10.50
CA VAL A 30 -14.63 -26.23 10.49
C VAL A 30 -13.60 -25.20 10.05
N ALA A 31 -13.87 -24.50 8.96
CA ALA A 31 -13.10 -23.35 8.50
C ALA A 31 -13.77 -22.04 8.96
N LYS A 32 -12.98 -21.13 9.54
CA LYS A 32 -13.36 -19.75 9.85
C LYS A 32 -12.78 -18.85 8.76
N PHE A 33 -13.64 -18.05 8.12
CA PHE A 33 -13.25 -17.05 7.13
C PHE A 33 -13.35 -15.67 7.76
N GLU A 34 -12.28 -14.91 7.68
CA GLU A 34 -12.21 -13.53 8.15
C GLU A 34 -11.85 -12.64 6.96
N TYR A 35 -12.59 -11.55 6.80
CA TYR A 35 -12.40 -10.58 5.74
C TYR A 35 -12.19 -9.21 6.36
N PHE A 36 -11.11 -8.56 5.96
CA PHE A 36 -10.81 -7.18 6.29
C PHE A 36 -10.91 -6.37 5.01
N VAL A 37 -11.70 -5.30 5.03
CA VAL A 37 -12.01 -4.49 3.85
C VAL A 37 -11.55 -3.06 4.10
N SER A 38 -10.96 -2.43 3.10
CA SER A 38 -10.61 -1.01 3.12
C SER A 38 -11.05 -0.36 1.82
N VAL A 39 -11.72 0.78 1.92
CA VAL A 39 -12.13 1.61 0.78
C VAL A 39 -11.22 2.83 0.75
N ASP A 40 -10.67 3.13 -0.42
CA ASP A 40 -9.83 4.30 -0.61
C ASP A 40 -10.68 5.52 -0.98
N ASP A 41 -10.85 6.43 -0.02
CA ASP A 41 -11.64 7.64 -0.20
C ASP A 41 -11.03 8.60 -1.24
N GLN A 42 -9.72 8.50 -1.49
CA GLN A 42 -9.03 9.32 -2.48
C GLN A 42 -9.08 8.71 -3.88
N LEU A 43 -9.42 7.43 -4.00
CA LEU A 43 -9.58 6.70 -5.25
C LEU A 43 -10.94 6.00 -5.33
N PRO A 44 -12.04 6.76 -5.59
CA PRO A 44 -13.38 6.20 -5.62
C PRO A 44 -13.49 4.94 -6.51
N GLY A 45 -14.07 3.89 -5.96
CA GLY A 45 -14.17 2.58 -6.62
C GLY A 45 -13.01 1.63 -6.35
N THR A 46 -11.99 2.07 -5.61
CA THR A 46 -10.88 1.23 -5.18
C THR A 46 -11.17 0.58 -3.83
N ILE A 47 -11.11 -0.75 -3.77
CA ILE A 47 -11.41 -1.54 -2.58
C ILE A 47 -10.30 -2.58 -2.37
N TYR A 48 -9.69 -2.60 -1.19
CA TYR A 48 -8.75 -3.62 -0.76
C TYR A 48 -9.47 -4.64 0.11
N ILE A 49 -9.18 -5.92 -0.10
CA ILE A 49 -9.65 -7.01 0.76
C ILE A 49 -8.46 -7.86 1.17
N SER A 50 -8.39 -8.19 2.45
CA SER A 50 -7.50 -9.21 3.01
C SER A 50 -8.36 -10.32 3.60
N GLN A 51 -8.18 -11.54 3.10
CA GLN A 51 -8.87 -12.73 3.55
C GLN A 51 -7.94 -13.62 4.37
N MET A 52 -8.44 -14.15 5.48
CA MET A 52 -7.79 -15.17 6.28
C MET A 52 -8.71 -16.37 6.46
N ILE A 53 -8.18 -17.57 6.20
CA ILE A 53 -8.89 -18.85 6.40
C ILE A 53 -8.18 -19.63 7.51
N THR A 54 -8.93 -19.95 8.57
CA THR A 54 -8.42 -20.70 9.73
C THR A 54 -9.20 -22.01 9.90
N PHE A 55 -8.52 -23.14 9.94
CA PHE A 55 -9.14 -24.46 10.16
C PHE A 55 -8.96 -24.88 11.63
N LYS A 56 -10.05 -25.23 12.33
CA LYS A 56 -10.02 -25.50 13.78
C LYS A 56 -9.07 -26.61 14.24
N ASN A 57 -8.71 -27.55 13.35
CA ASN A 57 -7.92 -28.74 13.67
C ASN A 57 -6.65 -28.90 12.82
N ALA A 58 -6.33 -27.92 11.96
CA ALA A 58 -5.12 -28.02 11.13
C ALA A 58 -3.93 -27.44 11.89
N LEU A 59 -2.90 -28.27 12.10
CA LEU A 59 -1.53 -27.84 12.40
C LEU A 59 -0.88 -27.10 11.21
N VAL A 60 -1.60 -26.92 10.11
CA VAL A 60 -1.06 -26.59 8.80
C VAL A 60 -1.76 -25.35 8.22
N ASP A 61 -0.90 -24.40 7.87
CA ASP A 61 -1.05 -23.25 6.98
C ASP A 61 -2.43 -22.59 6.82
N PHE A 62 -2.53 -21.38 7.36
CA PHE A 62 -3.56 -20.41 7.02
C PHE A 62 -3.47 -20.04 5.53
N ASP A 63 -4.58 -20.17 4.80
CA ASP A 63 -4.66 -19.56 3.49
C ASP A 63 -4.98 -18.07 3.67
N LYS A 64 -4.04 -17.23 3.24
CA LYS A 64 -4.08 -15.79 3.38
C LYS A 64 -3.89 -15.16 2.01
N LEU A 65 -4.77 -14.24 1.66
CA LEU A 65 -4.74 -13.58 0.36
C LEU A 65 -5.21 -12.14 0.51
N SER A 66 -4.51 -11.23 -0.13
CA SER A 66 -5.02 -9.88 -0.38
C SER A 66 -5.29 -9.66 -1.85
N ALA A 67 -6.29 -8.84 -2.13
CA ALA A 67 -6.68 -8.45 -3.47
C ALA A 67 -7.19 -7.01 -3.47
N VAL A 68 -7.16 -6.41 -4.66
CA VAL A 68 -7.64 -5.04 -4.91
C VAL A 68 -8.67 -5.05 -6.04
N SER A 69 -9.71 -4.26 -5.89
CA SER A 69 -10.69 -3.94 -6.92
C SER A 69 -10.53 -2.49 -7.31
N TYR A 70 -10.74 -2.18 -8.59
CA TYR A 70 -10.74 -0.83 -9.16
C TYR A 70 -12.08 -0.47 -9.81
N ASN A 71 -13.12 -1.25 -9.53
CA ASN A 71 -14.44 -1.13 -10.14
C ASN A 71 -15.55 -1.42 -9.12
N TYR A 72 -15.45 -0.78 -7.96
CA TYR A 72 -16.45 -0.86 -6.88
C TYR A 72 -16.72 -2.30 -6.41
N GLY A 73 -15.69 -3.14 -6.41
CA GLY A 73 -15.80 -4.52 -5.94
C GLY A 73 -16.42 -5.50 -6.94
N LYS A 74 -16.67 -5.08 -8.20
CA LYS A 74 -17.21 -5.99 -9.23
C LYS A 74 -16.21 -7.10 -9.58
N SER A 75 -14.92 -6.80 -9.56
CA SER A 75 -13.85 -7.79 -9.70
C SER A 75 -12.67 -7.46 -8.80
N PHE A 76 -12.04 -8.50 -8.26
CA PHE A 76 -10.84 -8.41 -7.43
C PHE A 76 -9.66 -9.06 -8.13
N ILE A 77 -8.49 -8.43 -8.03
CA ILE A 77 -7.24 -8.92 -8.57
C ILE A 77 -6.27 -9.14 -7.40
N PRO A 78 -5.64 -10.33 -7.30
CA PRO A 78 -4.59 -10.58 -6.33
C PRO A 78 -3.45 -9.57 -6.45
N LEU A 79 -2.85 -9.21 -5.31
CA LEU A 79 -1.67 -8.35 -5.30
C LEU A 79 -0.48 -9.03 -6.01
N ARG A 80 0.41 -8.22 -6.58
CA ARG A 80 1.50 -8.70 -7.43
C ARG A 80 2.86 -8.36 -6.83
N TYR A 81 3.65 -9.40 -6.57
CA TYR A 81 5.00 -9.29 -6.01
C TYR A 81 6.03 -8.96 -7.09
N MET A 82 6.83 -7.93 -6.84
CA MET A 82 7.92 -7.49 -7.71
C MET A 82 9.26 -7.63 -6.97
N LYS A 83 10.14 -8.52 -7.44
CA LYS A 83 11.47 -8.76 -6.87
C LYS A 83 12.54 -8.39 -7.89
N SER A 84 13.44 -7.47 -7.54
CA SER A 84 14.50 -6.99 -8.44
C SER A 84 13.99 -6.56 -9.81
N GLN A 85 12.89 -5.78 -9.84
CA GLN A 85 12.17 -5.33 -11.05
C GLN A 85 11.54 -6.46 -11.89
N LYS A 86 11.74 -7.72 -11.54
CA LYS A 86 11.09 -8.86 -12.18
C LYS A 86 9.77 -9.15 -11.48
N GLN A 87 8.78 -9.43 -12.29
CA GLN A 87 7.50 -9.86 -11.80
C GLN A 87 7.51 -11.35 -11.51
N ILE A 88 7.04 -11.73 -10.32
CA ILE A 88 6.81 -13.13 -9.98
C ILE A 88 5.35 -13.51 -10.30
N GLY A 89 5.17 -14.73 -10.78
CA GLY A 89 3.85 -15.27 -11.12
C GLY A 89 2.98 -15.48 -9.88
N TRP A 90 1.67 -15.29 -10.03
CA TRP A 90 0.74 -15.48 -8.91
C TRP A 90 0.69 -16.94 -8.41
N SER A 91 0.84 -17.91 -9.31
CA SER A 91 0.91 -19.33 -8.95
C SER A 91 2.10 -19.69 -8.06
N SER A 92 3.16 -18.87 -8.07
CA SER A 92 4.38 -19.08 -7.29
C SER A 92 4.45 -18.25 -6.00
N CYS A 93 3.57 -17.26 -5.82
CA CYS A 93 3.68 -16.30 -4.73
C CYS A 93 2.31 -15.75 -4.29
N LYS A 94 1.96 -15.97 -3.02
CA LYS A 94 0.80 -15.36 -2.37
C LYS A 94 1.26 -14.17 -1.52
N MET A 95 0.47 -13.10 -1.56
CA MET A 95 0.70 -11.89 -0.76
C MET A 95 -0.50 -11.63 0.13
N PHE A 96 -0.22 -11.15 1.34
CA PHE A 96 -1.23 -10.82 2.32
C PHE A 96 -0.82 -9.56 3.09
N ILE A 97 -1.70 -8.56 3.13
CA ILE A 97 -1.57 -7.37 3.96
C ILE A 97 -2.30 -7.67 5.28
N PRO A 98 -1.58 -7.98 6.37
CA PRO A 98 -2.18 -8.13 7.68
C PRO A 98 -2.89 -6.84 8.10
N PRO A 99 -4.12 -6.91 8.64
CA PRO A 99 -4.77 -5.74 9.21
C PRO A 99 -3.99 -5.26 10.44
N HIS A 100 -4.10 -3.97 10.75
CA HIS A 100 -3.65 -3.41 12.01
C HIS A 100 -4.83 -3.40 12.97
N GLY A 101 -4.81 -4.27 13.98
CA GLY A 101 -6.02 -4.58 14.74
C GLY A 101 -7.10 -5.14 13.82
N ASP A 102 -8.27 -4.49 13.80
CA ASP A 102 -9.40 -4.85 12.93
C ASP A 102 -9.47 -4.00 11.65
N SER A 103 -8.48 -3.15 11.38
CA SER A 103 -8.50 -2.16 10.30
C SER A 103 -7.46 -2.47 9.21
N LEU A 104 -7.93 -2.76 8.00
CA LEU A 104 -7.05 -2.83 6.82
C LEU A 104 -6.61 -1.43 6.36
N LYS A 105 -7.42 -0.40 6.62
CA LYS A 105 -7.09 1.00 6.28
C LYS A 105 -5.85 1.47 7.02
N GLU A 106 -5.70 1.11 8.29
CA GLU A 106 -4.53 1.47 9.10
C GLU A 106 -3.27 0.70 8.71
N ALA A 107 -3.41 -0.47 8.09
CA ALA A 107 -2.27 -1.26 7.60
C ALA A 107 -1.66 -0.71 6.30
N ILE A 108 -2.40 0.12 5.55
CA ILE A 108 -1.98 0.69 4.26
C ILE A 108 -1.79 2.20 4.44
N GLN A 109 -0.54 2.64 4.46
CA GLN A 109 -0.22 4.06 4.46
C GLN A 109 -0.26 4.59 3.04
N THR A 110 -0.90 5.74 2.83
CA THR A 110 -0.93 6.44 1.56
C THR A 110 -0.44 7.88 1.73
N ALA A 111 0.08 8.48 0.67
CA ALA A 111 0.29 9.92 0.64
C ALA A 111 -1.06 10.65 0.61
N GLN A 112 -1.11 11.88 1.16
CA GLN A 112 -2.35 12.60 1.36
C GLN A 112 -3.07 12.97 0.04
N HIS A 113 -2.31 13.24 -1.01
CA HIS A 113 -2.82 13.66 -2.32
C HIS A 113 -2.23 12.86 -3.48
N ASN A 114 -1.53 11.77 -3.16
CA ASN A 114 -0.98 10.81 -4.12
C ASN A 114 -1.32 9.37 -3.65
N PRO A 115 -2.59 8.96 -3.75
CA PRO A 115 -3.04 7.65 -3.28
C PRO A 115 -2.49 6.48 -4.12
N LEU A 116 -1.77 6.77 -5.21
CA LEU A 116 -1.07 5.72 -5.95
C LEU A 116 0.15 5.20 -5.20
N LEU A 117 0.78 6.05 -4.40
CA LEU A 117 1.91 5.67 -3.57
C LEU A 117 1.42 5.13 -2.24
N MET A 118 1.74 3.86 -1.99
CA MET A 118 1.35 3.15 -0.79
C MET A 118 2.53 2.46 -0.15
N VAL A 119 2.49 2.36 1.18
CA VAL A 119 3.43 1.60 1.98
C VAL A 119 2.64 0.70 2.92
N ALA A 120 2.97 -0.59 2.94
CA ALA A 120 2.35 -1.55 3.83
C ALA A 120 3.35 -2.62 4.25
N LYS A 121 3.13 -3.19 5.43
CA LYS A 121 3.77 -4.45 5.83
C LYS A 121 3.04 -5.58 5.13
N ILE A 122 3.75 -6.42 4.40
CA ILE A 122 3.17 -7.50 3.60
C ILE A 122 3.81 -8.82 4.02
N VAL A 123 2.97 -9.84 4.21
CA VAL A 123 3.38 -11.23 4.34
C VAL A 123 3.41 -11.86 2.95
N ILE A 124 4.57 -12.39 2.58
CA ILE A 124 4.81 -13.06 1.31
C ILE A 124 5.05 -14.53 1.59
N LYS A 125 4.35 -15.39 0.85
CA LYS A 125 4.59 -16.84 0.85
C LYS A 125 4.86 -17.31 -0.57
N GLN A 126 6.12 -17.60 -0.85
CA GLN A 126 6.54 -18.23 -2.10
C GLN A 126 6.41 -19.75 -1.98
N LYS A 127 6.32 -20.44 -3.13
CA LYS A 127 6.36 -21.89 -3.18
C LYS A 127 7.67 -22.38 -2.56
N ASP A 128 7.60 -23.31 -1.60
CA ASP A 128 8.75 -23.93 -0.94
C ASP A 128 9.58 -23.00 -0.02
N GLU A 129 9.12 -21.77 0.25
CA GLU A 129 9.74 -20.86 1.21
C GLU A 129 8.82 -20.61 2.42
N ASN A 130 9.44 -20.39 3.59
CA ASN A 130 8.70 -19.91 4.76
C ASN A 130 8.10 -18.53 4.47
N ALA A 131 6.92 -18.27 5.04
CA ALA A 131 6.33 -16.95 4.95
C ALA A 131 7.26 -15.91 5.60
N SER A 132 7.52 -14.82 4.88
CA SER A 132 8.30 -13.69 5.39
C SER A 132 7.44 -12.43 5.41
N SER A 133 7.74 -11.49 6.30
CA SER A 133 7.00 -10.24 6.41
C SER A 133 7.92 -9.05 6.24
N LYS A 134 7.64 -8.19 5.28
CA LYS A 134 8.47 -7.03 4.93
C LYS A 134 7.62 -5.82 4.61
N PHE A 135 8.13 -4.62 4.86
CA PHE A 135 7.50 -3.43 4.32
C PHE A 135 7.85 -3.27 2.84
N MET A 136 6.83 -2.92 2.06
CA MET A 136 6.92 -2.81 0.61
C MET A 136 6.28 -1.50 0.13
N VAL A 137 6.67 -1.07 -1.06
CA VAL A 137 6.14 0.15 -1.70
C VAL A 137 5.34 -0.24 -2.95
N SER A 138 4.13 0.30 -3.07
CA SER A 138 3.35 0.29 -4.31
C SER A 138 3.29 1.71 -4.87
N ASN A 139 3.36 1.86 -6.20
CA ASN A 139 3.23 3.14 -6.89
C ASN A 139 2.13 3.12 -7.97
N ASP A 140 1.20 2.17 -7.87
CA ASP A 140 0.11 1.93 -8.81
C ASP A 140 -1.23 1.63 -8.10
N ALA A 141 -1.44 2.24 -6.92
CA ALA A 141 -2.61 2.04 -6.07
C ALA A 141 -2.74 0.60 -5.57
N GLY A 142 -1.66 0.05 -5.05
CA GLY A 142 -1.65 -1.23 -4.34
C GLY A 142 -1.74 -2.46 -5.24
N TYR A 143 -1.60 -2.34 -6.55
CA TYR A 143 -1.62 -3.50 -7.44
C TYR A 143 -0.29 -4.26 -7.41
N THR A 144 0.80 -3.56 -7.71
CA THR A 144 2.17 -4.08 -7.63
C THR A 144 2.87 -3.58 -6.39
N TRP A 145 3.62 -4.46 -5.76
CA TRP A 145 4.38 -4.18 -4.55
C TRP A 145 5.84 -4.56 -4.78
N LYS A 146 6.72 -3.58 -4.62
CA LYS A 146 8.16 -3.72 -4.82
C LYS A 146 8.83 -4.16 -3.54
N ASP A 147 9.58 -5.24 -3.64
CA ASP A 147 10.44 -5.72 -2.57
C ASP A 147 11.59 -4.72 -2.36
N ASN A 148 11.84 -4.42 -1.09
CA ASN A 148 12.97 -3.60 -0.69
C ASN A 148 14.14 -4.52 -0.34
N ALA A 149 15.35 -4.15 -0.73
CA ALA A 149 16.53 -4.94 -0.36
C ALA A 149 16.75 -4.97 1.16
N ALA A 150 16.37 -3.91 1.87
CA ALA A 150 16.43 -3.80 3.31
C ALA A 150 15.11 -4.22 3.97
N GLU A 151 15.22 -4.93 5.10
CA GLU A 151 14.09 -5.25 5.96
C GLU A 151 13.86 -4.12 6.97
N PHE A 152 12.74 -3.42 6.81
CA PHE A 152 12.34 -2.34 7.70
C PHE A 152 11.33 -2.85 8.75
N GLU A 153 11.45 -2.34 9.97
CA GLU A 153 10.49 -2.54 11.06
C GLU A 153 9.33 -1.55 10.98
N GLU A 154 9.58 -0.37 10.41
CA GLU A 154 8.61 0.70 10.22
C GLU A 154 8.99 1.49 8.96
N MET A 155 7.98 1.95 8.23
CA MET A 155 8.16 2.89 7.12
C MET A 155 7.14 4.02 7.23
N LYS A 156 7.53 5.21 6.81
CA LYS A 156 6.69 6.41 6.80
C LYS A 156 6.85 7.20 5.50
N ILE A 157 5.74 7.70 4.99
CA ILE A 157 5.67 8.58 3.81
C ILE A 157 5.66 10.03 4.30
N SER A 158 6.47 10.88 3.67
CA SER A 158 6.48 12.33 3.89
C SER A 158 5.94 13.06 2.66
N ASN A 159 5.12 14.08 2.92
CA ASN A 159 4.42 14.89 1.91
C ASN A 159 3.65 14.02 0.91
N GLU A 160 3.94 14.13 -0.39
CA GLU A 160 3.29 13.38 -1.48
C GLU A 160 4.08 12.16 -1.93
N GLY A 161 5.03 11.72 -1.09
CA GLY A 161 5.93 10.62 -1.39
C GLY A 161 7.28 11.03 -1.91
N GLU A 162 7.67 12.29 -1.77
CA GLU A 162 9.01 12.74 -2.14
C GLU A 162 10.10 12.18 -1.23
N VAL A 163 9.75 11.83 0.02
CA VAL A 163 10.63 11.07 0.91
C VAL A 163 9.82 9.94 1.52
N ILE A 164 10.37 8.73 1.46
CA ILE A 164 9.90 7.61 2.28
C ILE A 164 11.07 7.25 3.19
N LEU A 165 10.82 7.20 4.49
CA LEU A 165 11.81 6.88 5.50
C LEU A 165 11.50 5.49 6.06
N GLY A 166 12.49 4.60 6.04
CA GLY A 166 12.46 3.26 6.61
C GLY A 166 13.35 3.20 7.84
N LYS A 167 12.86 2.51 8.88
CA LYS A 167 13.55 2.30 10.15
C LYS A 167 13.77 0.81 10.38
N ASN A 168 14.99 0.44 10.75
CA ASN A 168 15.34 -0.82 11.40
C ASN A 168 16.41 -0.51 12.47
N SER A 169 17.54 -1.20 12.49
CA SER A 169 18.71 -0.81 13.30
C SER A 169 19.31 0.55 12.90
N LYS A 170 19.04 1.01 11.67
CA LYS A 170 19.40 2.33 11.15
C LYS A 170 18.19 3.00 10.49
N LEU A 171 18.35 4.27 10.12
CA LEU A 171 17.41 4.94 9.22
C LEU A 171 17.94 4.83 7.79
N SER A 172 17.05 4.55 6.85
CA SER A 172 17.33 4.65 5.42
C SER A 172 16.19 5.40 4.75
N PHE A 173 16.46 6.17 3.70
CA PHE A 173 15.45 6.93 2.99
C PHE A 173 15.51 6.67 1.49
N THR A 174 14.40 6.99 0.81
CA THR A 174 14.30 6.96 -0.64
C THR A 174 13.57 8.21 -1.11
N THR A 175 14.05 8.80 -2.20
CA THR A 175 13.44 9.96 -2.87
C THR A 175 12.81 9.59 -4.22
N ASN A 176 12.92 8.33 -4.63
CA ASN A 176 12.44 7.81 -5.91
C ASN A 176 11.40 6.71 -5.73
N GLN A 177 10.53 6.85 -4.71
CA GLN A 177 9.40 5.96 -4.45
C GLN A 177 9.82 4.49 -4.26
N GLY A 178 10.90 4.25 -3.51
CA GLY A 178 11.42 2.90 -3.22
C GLY A 178 12.23 2.28 -4.36
N GLY A 179 12.69 3.08 -5.32
CA GLY A 179 13.57 2.61 -6.40
C GLY A 179 14.99 2.31 -5.91
N SER A 180 15.54 3.18 -5.07
CA SER A 180 16.82 3.04 -4.38
C SER A 180 16.72 3.60 -2.97
N TRP A 181 17.53 3.06 -2.07
CA TRP A 181 17.56 3.41 -0.66
C TRP A 181 18.96 3.87 -0.26
N GLU A 182 19.02 4.94 0.54
CA GLU A 182 20.26 5.52 1.07
C GLU A 182 20.23 5.48 2.60
N ASP A 183 21.33 5.08 3.22
CA ASP A 183 21.44 5.03 4.67
C ASP A 183 21.76 6.40 5.26
N LEU A 184 21.10 6.74 6.37
CA LEU A 184 21.37 7.96 7.13
C LEU A 184 22.28 7.63 8.31
N ASN A 185 23.46 8.24 8.30
CA ASN A 185 24.33 8.22 9.46
C ASN A 185 23.94 9.35 10.42
N LEU A 186 23.29 8.98 11.53
CA LEU A 186 22.93 9.93 12.59
C LEU A 186 24.08 10.20 13.58
N GLY A 187 25.22 9.50 13.45
CA GLY A 187 26.34 9.61 14.40
C GLY A 187 26.07 9.00 15.77
N ILE A 188 25.02 8.18 15.89
CA ILE A 188 24.57 7.59 17.16
C ILE A 188 25.04 6.13 17.29
N ASN A 189 26.30 5.94 17.65
CA ASN A 189 26.80 4.61 17.93
C ASN A 189 26.19 4.07 19.24
N GLY A 190 25.79 2.80 19.26
CA GLY A 190 25.27 2.13 20.46
C GLY A 190 23.86 2.53 20.91
N HIS A 191 23.14 3.36 20.14
CA HIS A 191 21.76 3.73 20.46
C HIS A 191 20.76 3.05 19.54
N LYS A 192 19.53 2.85 20.02
CA LYS A 192 18.39 2.29 19.29
C LYS A 192 17.36 3.37 18.95
N LEU A 193 16.61 3.11 17.87
CA LEU A 193 15.55 3.99 17.36
C LEU A 193 14.18 3.45 17.75
N LYS A 194 13.41 4.22 18.53
CA LYS A 194 12.09 3.76 19.00
C LYS A 194 10.97 4.14 18.05
N TYR A 195 10.74 5.45 17.90
CA TYR A 195 9.60 6.01 17.17
C TYR A 195 10.02 6.67 15.86
N LEU A 196 9.14 6.65 14.86
CA LEU A 196 9.29 7.43 13.64
C LEU A 196 8.06 8.31 13.42
N ILE A 197 8.22 9.61 13.65
CA ILE A 197 7.13 10.60 13.51
C ILE A 197 7.45 11.49 12.32
N VAL A 198 6.47 11.65 11.42
CA VAL A 198 6.56 12.57 10.28
C VAL A 198 5.99 13.91 10.70
N GLY A 199 6.69 15.00 10.42
CA GLY A 199 6.15 16.33 10.61
C GLY A 199 5.03 16.62 9.60
N GLU A 200 4.20 17.62 9.91
CA GLU A 200 3.10 18.05 9.05
C GLU A 200 3.30 19.51 8.61
N LYS A 201 2.58 19.93 7.56
CA LYS A 201 2.54 21.33 7.07
C LYS A 201 3.95 21.88 6.83
N ALA A 202 4.37 22.92 7.54
CA ALA A 202 5.71 23.53 7.39
C ALA A 202 6.86 22.57 7.78
N ALA A 203 6.57 21.52 8.55
CA ALA A 203 7.53 20.48 8.94
C ALA A 203 7.38 19.19 8.13
N LYS A 204 6.66 19.21 7.01
CA LYS A 204 6.33 18.00 6.21
C LYS A 204 7.53 17.16 5.76
N TYR A 205 8.72 17.75 5.64
CA TYR A 205 9.97 17.08 5.27
C TYR A 205 10.89 16.78 6.47
N LYS A 206 10.38 16.94 7.68
CA LYS A 206 11.12 16.67 8.91
C LYS A 206 10.61 15.40 9.54
N PHE A 207 11.52 14.58 10.03
CA PHE A 207 11.20 13.39 10.79
C PHE A 207 11.79 13.51 12.18
N PHE A 208 11.00 13.12 13.17
CA PHE A 208 11.42 13.06 14.56
C PHE A 208 11.55 11.60 14.98
N THR A 209 12.66 11.27 15.63
CA THR A 209 12.88 9.94 16.20
C THR A 209 13.46 10.04 17.61
N LEU A 210 12.97 9.17 18.50
CA LEU A 210 13.52 9.00 19.83
C LEU A 210 14.67 8.00 19.77
N ILE A 211 15.79 8.40 20.36
CA ILE A 211 17.03 7.64 20.42
C ILE A 211 17.26 7.28 21.88
N TYR A 212 17.59 6.03 22.18
CA TYR A 212 17.87 5.61 23.55
C TYR A 212 18.98 4.56 23.59
N SER A 213 19.70 4.50 24.71
CA SER A 213 20.61 3.39 25.01
C SER A 213 19.91 2.35 25.87
N GLU A 214 20.24 1.07 25.69
CA GLU A 214 19.79 0.01 26.61
C GLU A 214 20.69 -0.11 27.83
N GLU A 215 21.95 0.33 27.72
CA GLU A 215 22.95 0.26 28.78
C GLU A 215 22.86 1.47 29.72
N TRP A 216 22.43 2.62 29.19
CA TRP A 216 22.39 3.89 29.92
C TRP A 216 21.00 4.52 29.81
N PRO A 217 20.47 5.16 30.87
CA PRO A 217 19.16 5.81 30.86
C PRO A 217 19.11 7.09 29.99
N ASP A 218 20.07 7.28 29.09
CA ASP A 218 20.14 8.42 28.20
C ASP A 218 19.10 8.31 27.09
N VAL A 219 18.19 9.28 27.07
CA VAL A 219 17.19 9.45 26.03
C VAL A 219 17.50 10.74 25.28
N GLY A 220 17.72 10.61 23.99
CA GLY A 220 17.89 11.71 23.05
C GLY A 220 16.78 11.73 22.01
N PHE A 221 16.80 12.77 21.18
CA PHE A 221 15.99 12.83 19.98
C PHE A 221 16.82 13.29 18.80
N ALA A 222 16.50 12.80 17.62
CA ALA A 222 17.03 13.31 16.36
C ALA A 222 15.90 13.88 15.51
N VAL A 223 16.21 14.99 14.85
CA VAL A 223 15.39 15.57 13.81
C VAL A 223 16.14 15.44 12.49
N VAL A 224 15.60 14.66 11.57
CA VAL A 224 16.11 14.53 10.21
C VAL A 224 15.35 15.52 9.32
N ASP A 225 16.04 16.46 8.70
CA ASP A 225 15.45 17.53 7.89
C ASP A 225 15.85 17.41 6.42
N PHE A 226 14.90 17.00 5.58
CA PHE A 226 15.10 16.85 4.13
C PHE A 226 14.77 18.12 3.32
N THR A 227 14.44 19.24 3.98
CA THR A 227 14.00 20.47 3.28
C THR A 227 15.04 20.96 2.26
N LYS A 228 16.33 20.77 2.55
CA LYS A 228 17.43 21.18 1.64
C LYS A 228 17.48 20.39 0.32
N LEU A 229 16.83 19.22 0.23
CA LEU A 229 16.72 18.45 -1.01
C LEU A 229 15.68 19.05 -1.97
N PHE A 230 14.76 19.87 -1.49
CA PHE A 230 13.60 20.37 -2.25
C PHE A 230 13.61 21.89 -2.34
N GLN A 231 14.66 22.46 -2.95
CA GLN A 231 14.84 23.91 -3.05
C GLN A 231 13.93 24.58 -4.08
N GLN A 232 13.38 23.80 -5.01
CA GLN A 232 12.49 24.28 -6.07
C GLN A 232 11.16 23.53 -6.06
N LYS A 233 10.09 24.22 -6.45
CA LYS A 233 8.78 23.60 -6.69
C LYS A 233 8.78 22.86 -8.01
N CYS A 234 8.05 21.74 -8.06
CA CYS A 234 7.87 21.00 -9.29
C CYS A 234 7.10 21.81 -10.33
N LYS A 235 7.51 21.69 -11.58
CA LYS A 235 6.82 22.23 -12.75
C LYS A 235 5.76 21.23 -13.22
N PRO A 236 4.73 21.66 -13.98
CA PRO A 236 3.75 20.74 -14.56
C PRO A 236 4.37 19.61 -15.40
N THR A 237 5.53 19.85 -16.02
CA THR A 237 6.29 18.86 -16.80
C THR A 237 6.88 17.71 -15.97
N ASP A 238 6.99 17.90 -14.65
CA ASP A 238 7.59 16.94 -13.71
C ASP A 238 6.54 15.94 -13.20
N TYR A 239 5.29 16.11 -13.65
CA TYR A 239 4.17 15.22 -13.40
C TYR A 239 3.80 14.45 -14.66
N LYS A 240 3.26 13.25 -14.45
CA LYS A 240 2.53 12.49 -15.46
C LYS A 240 1.09 12.34 -15.01
N VAL A 241 0.19 12.35 -15.99
CA VAL A 241 -1.21 12.01 -15.75
C VAL A 241 -1.36 10.49 -15.83
N VAL A 242 -2.04 9.92 -14.86
CA VAL A 242 -2.14 8.46 -14.69
C VAL A 242 -3.58 8.07 -14.39
N THR A 243 -3.90 6.84 -14.78
CA THR A 243 -5.16 6.16 -14.49
C THR A 243 -4.83 4.99 -13.57
N PRO A 244 -5.50 4.85 -12.41
CA PRO A 244 -5.32 3.70 -11.53
C PRO A 244 -5.57 2.37 -12.25
N GLY A 245 -4.83 1.32 -11.91
CA GLY A 245 -5.09 -0.05 -12.41
C GLY A 245 -4.77 -0.33 -13.89
N VAL A 246 -4.21 0.62 -14.66
CA VAL A 246 -3.92 0.47 -16.11
C VAL A 246 -3.04 -0.73 -16.48
N GLY A 247 -2.27 -1.27 -15.54
CA GLY A 247 -1.32 -2.36 -15.81
C GLY A 247 -1.95 -3.70 -16.19
N ARG A 248 -3.27 -3.91 -16.11
CA ARG A 248 -3.90 -5.22 -16.42
C ARG A 248 -5.34 -5.22 -16.90
N MET A 249 -6.22 -4.44 -16.29
CA MET A 249 -7.57 -4.29 -16.83
C MET A 249 -7.50 -3.21 -17.89
N HIS A 250 -8.33 -3.29 -18.92
CA HIS A 250 -8.47 -2.27 -19.97
C HIS A 250 -8.16 -0.89 -19.43
N SER A 251 -7.42 -0.06 -20.19
CA SER A 251 -6.81 1.23 -19.81
C SER A 251 -7.71 2.31 -19.15
N CYS A 252 -8.91 1.94 -18.73
CA CYS A 252 -10.00 2.73 -18.21
C CYS A 252 -10.30 2.36 -16.76
N PHE A 253 -10.46 3.39 -15.94
CA PHE A 253 -10.89 3.31 -14.55
C PHE A 253 -12.25 4.01 -14.46
N ASN A 254 -13.29 3.31 -14.00
CA ASN A 254 -14.66 3.83 -13.91
C ASN A 254 -15.14 4.53 -15.21
N GLY A 255 -14.89 3.92 -16.37
CA GLY A 255 -15.33 4.46 -17.67
C GLY A 255 -14.51 5.66 -18.19
N GLY A 256 -13.39 6.02 -17.57
CA GLY A 256 -12.53 7.10 -18.05
C GLY A 256 -11.03 6.80 -17.96
N LYS A 257 -10.20 7.73 -18.41
CA LYS A 257 -8.74 7.76 -18.23
C LYS A 257 -8.33 9.11 -17.65
N ASN A 258 -7.09 9.22 -17.22
CA ASN A 258 -6.45 10.45 -16.79
C ASN A 258 -7.14 11.02 -15.55
N PHE A 259 -6.89 10.42 -14.38
CA PHE A 259 -7.56 10.84 -13.14
C PHE A 259 -6.65 11.62 -12.21
N LEU A 260 -5.35 11.33 -12.22
CA LEU A 260 -4.44 11.80 -11.18
C LEU A 260 -3.13 12.27 -11.78
N TYR A 261 -2.51 13.24 -11.11
CA TYR A 261 -1.11 13.54 -11.32
C TYR A 261 -0.26 12.62 -10.44
N SER A 262 0.81 12.11 -11.02
CA SER A 262 1.86 11.39 -10.30
C SER A 262 3.19 12.04 -10.63
N LYS A 263 3.94 12.43 -9.60
CA LYS A 263 5.28 12.99 -9.78
C LYS A 263 6.19 11.94 -10.42
N LYS A 264 6.99 12.35 -11.40
CA LYS A 264 8.05 11.48 -11.95
C LYS A 264 9.06 11.18 -10.85
N SER A 265 9.51 9.92 -10.79
CA SER A 265 10.33 9.43 -9.68
C SER A 265 11.76 9.95 -9.65
N HIS A 266 12.27 10.55 -10.73
CA HIS A 266 13.63 11.08 -10.81
C HIS A 266 13.74 12.58 -10.52
N ASP A 267 12.61 13.28 -10.41
CA ASP A 267 12.61 14.73 -10.24
C ASP A 267 12.68 15.11 -8.74
N LEU A 268 13.79 15.74 -8.34
CA LEU A 268 13.99 16.29 -6.99
C LEU A 268 13.44 17.71 -6.92
N CYS A 269 12.16 17.82 -6.61
CA CYS A 269 11.42 19.07 -6.44
C CYS A 269 10.30 18.88 -5.41
N GLU A 270 9.89 19.98 -4.76
CA GLU A 270 8.76 20.03 -3.84
C GLU A 270 7.44 19.88 -4.62
N GLY A 271 6.63 18.89 -4.25
CA GLY A 271 5.36 18.64 -4.89
C GLY A 271 4.35 19.76 -4.66
N SER A 272 3.66 20.14 -5.73
CA SER A 272 2.59 21.14 -5.74
C SER A 272 1.40 20.65 -6.55
N ILE A 273 0.91 19.43 -6.28
CA ILE A 273 -0.19 18.80 -7.04
C ILE A 273 -1.45 19.69 -7.04
N HIS A 274 -1.73 20.38 -5.94
CA HIS A 274 -2.90 21.28 -5.82
C HIS A 274 -2.86 22.50 -6.74
N SER A 275 -1.67 22.92 -7.18
CA SER A 275 -1.55 24.06 -8.09
C SER A 275 -1.65 23.64 -9.56
N LEU A 276 -1.76 22.35 -9.85
CA LEU A 276 -1.87 21.85 -11.22
C LEU A 276 -3.30 22.07 -11.75
N PRO A 277 -3.46 22.24 -13.08
CA PRO A 277 -4.77 22.34 -13.69
C PRO A 277 -5.62 21.11 -13.39
N LYS A 278 -6.92 21.31 -13.15
CA LYS A 278 -7.86 20.19 -12.96
C LYS A 278 -7.80 19.27 -14.18
N ILE A 279 -7.59 17.98 -13.94
CA ILE A 279 -7.61 16.99 -15.01
C ILE A 279 -9.05 16.83 -15.47
N GLN A 280 -9.27 16.81 -16.78
CA GLN A 280 -10.52 16.40 -17.38
C GLN A 280 -10.39 14.94 -17.77
N PRO A 281 -11.07 14.01 -17.07
CA PRO A 281 -11.00 12.60 -17.41
C PRO A 281 -11.46 12.38 -18.85
N VAL A 282 -10.74 11.55 -19.60
CA VAL A 282 -11.09 11.22 -20.99
C VAL A 282 -12.01 10.00 -20.95
N PRO A 283 -13.25 10.08 -21.48
CA PRO A 283 -14.16 8.95 -21.49
C PRO A 283 -13.59 7.74 -22.25
N CYS A 284 -14.01 6.56 -21.85
CA CYS A 284 -13.72 5.30 -22.52
C CYS A 284 -14.96 4.70 -23.18
N ASN A 285 -14.73 3.84 -24.17
CA ASN A 285 -15.79 2.96 -24.68
C ASN A 285 -16.22 1.99 -23.59
N CYS A 286 -17.52 1.80 -23.43
CA CYS A 286 -18.08 0.84 -22.50
C CYS A 286 -17.64 -0.58 -22.87
N THR A 287 -17.38 -1.37 -21.84
CA THR A 287 -17.10 -2.80 -21.90
C THR A 287 -18.20 -3.56 -21.17
N GLN A 288 -18.25 -4.89 -21.32
CA GLN A 288 -19.17 -5.72 -20.54
C GLN A 288 -18.98 -5.57 -19.01
N MET A 289 -17.77 -5.17 -18.59
CA MET A 289 -17.46 -4.92 -17.19
C MET A 289 -18.09 -3.64 -16.63
N ASP A 290 -18.66 -2.77 -17.45
CA ASP A 290 -19.29 -1.52 -17.00
C ASP A 290 -20.80 -1.67 -16.70
N TYR A 291 -21.43 -2.75 -17.14
CA TYR A 291 -22.87 -2.99 -16.95
C TYR A 291 -23.17 -3.78 -15.68
N LYS A 292 -24.30 -3.52 -15.01
CA LYS A 292 -24.77 -4.36 -13.91
C LYS A 292 -25.18 -5.74 -14.45
N TRP A 293 -24.98 -6.79 -13.64
CA TRP A 293 -25.44 -8.15 -13.94
C TRP A 293 -26.95 -8.26 -13.82
#